data_AF-U5QBI0-F1
#
_entry.id   AF-U5QBI0-F1
#
_cell.length_a   1.000
_cell.length_b   1.000
_cell.length_c   1.000
_cell.angle_alpha   90.00
_cell.angle_beta   90.00
_cell.angle_gamma   90.00
#
_symmetry.space_group_name_H-M   'P 1'
#
loop_
_entity.id
_entity.type
_entity.pdbx_description
1 polymer ?
#
loop_
_entity_poly.entity_id
_entity_poly.type
_entity_poly.pdbx_seq_one_letter_code
_entity_poly.pdbx_strand_id
1 'polypeptide(L)'
;MPNNLGHNRVLISVPKRAHKKAVDRNLIKRRIREAYRLNGNSEQQINFFDINIVYISNNISDFEQIKRRVSDVLEKIQKNSDKADITTPAVPD
;
A
#
# COMPACT_ATOMS: atom_id res chain seq x y z
N MET A 1 7.52 -10.73 -1.15
CA MET A 1 7.53 -11.51 -2.40
C MET A 1 6.93 -10.65 -3.49
N PRO A 2 7.59 -10.52 -4.64
CA PRO A 2 6.98 -9.90 -5.79
C PRO A 2 5.77 -10.75 -6.24
N ASN A 3 4.74 -10.10 -6.76
CA ASN A 3 3.64 -10.78 -7.42
C ASN A 3 4.00 -10.96 -8.91
N ASN A 4 3.49 -12.02 -9.53
CA ASN A 4 3.72 -12.29 -10.96
C ASN A 4 2.65 -11.65 -11.85
N LEU A 5 1.98 -10.61 -11.34
CA LEU A 5 0.92 -9.88 -12.04
C LEU A 5 1.56 -8.57 -12.45
N GLY A 6 1.46 -8.16 -13.71
CA GLY A 6 2.13 -6.94 -14.24
C GLY A 6 1.68 -5.60 -13.62
N HIS A 7 1.20 -5.60 -12.38
CA HIS A 7 0.71 -4.46 -11.61
C HIS A 7 0.75 -4.73 -10.10
N ASN A 8 0.90 -3.66 -9.32
CA ASN A 8 0.77 -3.70 -7.87
C ASN A 8 -0.71 -3.86 -7.46
N ARG A 9 -0.97 -4.69 -6.45
CA ARG A 9 -2.30 -4.82 -5.84
C ARG A 9 -2.29 -4.31 -4.41
N VAL A 10 -3.35 -3.63 -4.01
CA VAL A 10 -3.47 -3.07 -2.66
C VAL A 10 -4.72 -3.58 -1.98
N LEU A 11 -4.54 -4.21 -0.82
CA LEU A 11 -5.59 -4.53 0.13
C LEU A 11 -5.61 -3.48 1.24
N ILE A 12 -6.80 -3.00 1.62
CA ILE A 12 -6.95 -2.01 2.70
C ILE A 12 -7.87 -2.57 3.79
N SER A 13 -7.30 -2.79 4.97
CA SER A 13 -8.01 -3.26 6.16
C SER A 13 -8.21 -2.13 7.16
N VAL A 14 -9.47 -1.90 7.56
CA VAL A 14 -9.82 -0.96 8.63
C VAL A 14 -10.60 -1.72 9.71
N PRO A 15 -10.08 -1.81 10.95
CA PRO A 15 -10.66 -2.64 11.99
C PRO A 15 -12.01 -2.09 12.49
N LYS A 16 -13.04 -2.96 12.51
CA LYS A 16 -14.39 -2.64 13.01
C LYS A 16 -14.39 -2.26 14.51
N ARG A 17 -13.46 -2.83 15.30
CA ARG A 17 -13.36 -2.59 16.75
C ARG A 17 -13.07 -1.11 17.05
N ALA A 18 -12.15 -0.49 16.29
CA ALA A 18 -11.81 0.92 16.44
C ALA A 18 -12.81 1.83 15.71
N HIS A 19 -13.19 1.48 14.47
CA HIS A 19 -14.08 2.28 13.63
C HIS A 19 -15.42 1.57 13.42
N LYS A 20 -16.36 1.77 14.35
CA LYS A 20 -17.65 1.05 14.36
C LYS A 20 -18.56 1.45 13.20
N LYS A 21 -18.57 2.73 12.81
CA LYS A 21 -19.42 3.24 11.73
C LYS A 21 -18.86 2.84 10.37
N ALA A 22 -19.72 2.36 9.47
CA ALA A 22 -19.31 1.99 8.11
C ALA A 22 -18.84 3.22 7.31
N VAL A 23 -19.48 4.37 7.52
CA VAL A 23 -19.15 5.63 6.85
C VAL A 23 -17.70 6.04 7.17
N ASP A 24 -17.29 5.97 8.44
CA ASP A 24 -15.93 6.32 8.87
C ASP A 24 -14.88 5.38 8.25
N ARG A 25 -15.16 4.07 8.24
CA ARG A 25 -14.28 3.09 7.57
C ARG A 25 -14.16 3.36 6.08
N ASN A 26 -15.27 3.69 5.42
CA ASN A 26 -15.29 4.01 4.00
C ASN A 26 -14.52 5.30 3.70
N LEU A 27 -14.64 6.31 4.56
CA LEU A 27 -13.87 7.55 4.46
C LEU A 27 -12.36 7.26 4.54
N ILE A 28 -11.92 6.48 5.54
CA ILE A 28 -10.51 6.09 5.69
C ILE A 28 -10.03 5.31 4.46
N LYS A 29 -10.78 4.29 4.02
CA LYS A 29 -10.44 3.51 2.81
C LYS A 29 -10.36 4.40 1.56
N ARG A 30 -11.26 5.39 1.42
CA ARG A 30 -11.24 6.35 0.30
C ARG A 30 -9.98 7.21 0.36
N ARG A 31 -9.64 7.77 1.52
CA ARG A 31 -8.43 8.58 1.71
C ARG A 31 -7.15 7.80 1.40
N ILE A 32 -7.06 6.55 1.87
CA ILE A 32 -5.90 5.68 1.59
C ILE A 32 -5.81 5.36 0.09
N ARG A 33 -6.93 5.04 -0.58
CA ARG A 33 -6.93 4.78 -2.03
C ARG A 33 -6.48 5.98 -2.84
N GLU A 34 -6.99 7.17 -2.52
CA GLU A 34 -6.57 8.40 -3.22
C GLU A 34 -5.09 8.72 -2.96
N ALA A 35 -4.63 8.58 -1.71
CA ALA A 35 -3.22 8.75 -1.38
C ALA A 35 -2.32 7.78 -2.17
N TYR A 36 -2.72 6.52 -2.27
CA TYR A 36 -1.99 5.53 -3.07
C TYR A 36 -2.01 5.87 -4.56
N ARG A 37 -3.18 6.23 -5.11
CA ARG A 37 -3.32 6.59 -6.53
C ARG A 37 -2.47 7.80 -6.92
N LEU A 38 -2.39 8.81 -6.06
CA LEU A 38 -1.57 10.00 -6.30
C LEU A 38 -0.06 9.71 -6.24
N ASN A 39 0.35 8.68 -5.49
CA ASN A 39 1.75 8.30 -5.34
C ASN A 39 2.16 7.15 -6.30
N GLY A 40 1.20 6.47 -6.93
CA GLY A 40 1.37 5.16 -7.57
C GLY A 40 1.83 5.16 -9.04
N ASN A 41 2.18 6.30 -9.63
CA ASN A 41 2.59 6.39 -11.03
C ASN A 41 4.09 6.09 -11.23
N SER A 42 4.53 4.92 -10.78
CA SER A 42 5.85 4.40 -11.14
C SER A 42 5.66 3.26 -12.15
N GLU A 43 5.27 3.61 -13.38
CA GLU A 43 5.12 2.67 -14.51
C GLU A 43 6.43 1.92 -14.86
N GLN A 44 7.53 2.24 -14.17
CA GLN A 44 8.87 1.69 -14.37
C GLN A 44 9.26 0.63 -13.31
N GLN A 45 8.34 0.15 -12.48
CA GLN A 45 8.66 -0.89 -11.51
C GLN A 45 8.82 -2.26 -12.18
N ILE A 46 10.03 -2.81 -12.05
CA ILE A 46 10.40 -4.16 -12.52
C ILE A 46 9.75 -5.24 -11.64
N ASN A 47 9.53 -4.93 -10.36
CA ASN A 47 8.94 -5.83 -9.37
C ASN A 47 7.58 -5.29 -8.90
N PHE A 48 6.54 -6.10 -9.07
CA PHE A 48 5.19 -5.81 -8.59
C PHE A 48 4.94 -6.46 -7.23
N PHE A 49 4.09 -5.89 -6.40
CA PHE A 49 3.84 -6.37 -5.03
C PHE A 49 2.36 -6.43 -4.68
N ASP A 50 2.04 -7.39 -3.82
CA ASP A 50 0.78 -7.41 -3.07
C ASP A 50 0.97 -6.69 -1.74
N ILE A 51 0.37 -5.52 -1.62
CA ILE A 51 0.53 -4.61 -0.48
C ILE A 51 -0.72 -4.66 0.38
N ASN A 52 -0.59 -4.97 1.67
CA ASN A 52 -1.68 -4.86 2.63
C ASN A 52 -1.47 -3.66 3.56
N ILE A 53 -2.40 -2.70 3.50
CA ILE A 53 -2.41 -1.50 4.34
C ILE A 53 -3.46 -1.68 5.44
N VAL A 54 -2.99 -1.73 6.69
CA VAL A 54 -3.85 -1.83 7.88
C VAL A 54 -3.88 -0.49 8.60
N TYR A 55 -5.08 0.04 8.81
CA TYR A 55 -5.26 1.28 9.57
C TYR A 55 -5.36 0.99 11.08
N ILE A 56 -4.38 1.46 11.85
CA ILE A 56 -4.25 1.13 13.29
C ILE A 56 -4.76 2.26 14.21
N SER A 57 -4.79 3.51 13.73
CA SER A 57 -5.20 4.65 14.55
C SER A 57 -6.67 4.54 15.00
N ASN A 58 -6.94 4.91 16.25
CA ASN A 58 -8.30 4.94 16.81
C ASN A 58 -9.09 6.18 16.35
N ASN A 59 -8.41 7.24 15.92
CA ASN A 59 -9.04 8.46 15.43
C ASN A 59 -9.04 8.50 13.91
N ILE A 60 -9.96 9.25 13.30
CA ILE A 60 -10.00 9.44 11.84
C ILE A 60 -8.95 10.49 11.46
N SER A 61 -7.81 10.04 10.93
CA SER A 61 -6.75 10.93 10.44
C SER A 61 -7.18 11.72 9.22
N ASP A 62 -6.69 12.96 9.12
CA ASP A 62 -6.93 13.78 7.95
C ASP A 62 -6.21 13.24 6.70
N PHE A 63 -6.67 13.67 5.51
CA PHE A 63 -6.12 13.23 4.24
C PHE A 63 -4.62 13.53 4.11
N GLU A 64 -4.16 14.72 4.50
CA GLU A 64 -2.73 15.06 4.39
C GLU A 64 -1.84 14.13 5.21
N GLN A 65 -2.30 13.80 6.43
CA GLN A 65 -1.60 12.87 7.30
C GLN A 65 -1.54 11.48 6.69
N ILE A 66 -2.66 10.98 6.13
CA ILE A 66 -2.71 9.68 5.46
C ILE A 66 -1.80 9.69 4.23
N LYS A 67 -1.87 10.74 3.40
CA LYS A 67 -1.04 10.88 2.20
C LYS A 67 0.44 10.81 2.52
N ARG A 68 0.88 11.58 3.52
CA ARG A 68 2.27 11.57 3.98
C ARG A 68 2.70 10.17 4.40
N ARG A 69 1.92 9.51 5.27
CA ARG A 69 2.25 8.17 5.77
C ARG A 69 2.28 7.12 4.67
N VAL A 70 1.35 7.18 3.71
CA VAL A 70 1.34 6.28 2.55
C VAL A 70 2.56 6.52 1.68
N SER A 71 2.93 7.77 1.41
CA SER A 71 4.15 8.12 0.66
C SER A 71 5.39 7.55 1.33
N ASP A 72 5.54 7.76 2.64
CA ASP A 72 6.69 7.28 3.41
C ASP A 72 6.81 5.74 3.36
N VAL A 73 5.69 5.02 3.38
CA VAL A 73 5.67 3.56 3.29
C VAL A 73 6.04 3.08 1.89
N LEU A 74 5.51 3.70 0.85
CA LEU A 74 5.82 3.34 -0.54
C LEU A 74 7.30 3.58 -0.87
N GLU A 75 7.86 4.70 -0.42
CA GLU A 75 9.29 5.01 -0.59
C GLU A 75 10.16 3.97 0.13
N LYS A 76 9.76 3.53 1.33
CA LYS A 76 10.46 2.46 2.05
C LYS A 76 10.39 1.12 1.33
N ILE A 77 9.25 0.79 0.71
CA ILE A 77 9.10 -0.43 -0.08
C ILE A 77 10.05 -0.38 -1.28
N GLN A 78 10.09 0.74 -2.01
CA GLN A 78 11.00 0.95 -3.15
C GLN A 78 12.48 0.83 -2.74
N LYS A 79 12.90 1.50 -1.66
CA LYS A 79 14.28 1.39 -1.14
C LYS A 79 14.67 -0.02 -0.73
N ASN A 80 13.70 -0.84 -0.33
CA ASN A 80 13.94 -2.23 0.06
C ASN A 80 13.88 -3.19 -1.13
N SER A 81 13.17 -2.86 -2.21
CA SER A 81 13.15 -3.68 -3.43
C SER A 81 14.49 -3.66 -4.14
N ASP A 82 15.16 -2.52 -4.20
CA ASP A 82 16.48 -2.38 -4.86
C ASP A 82 17.59 -3.20 -4.17
N LYS A 83 17.37 -3.61 -2.91
CA LYS A 83 18.30 -4.45 -2.14
C LYS A 83 18.04 -5.95 -2.30
N ALA A 84 16.91 -6.35 -2.87
CA ALA A 84 16.48 -7.74 -2.94
C ALA A 84 16.92 -8.46 -4.23
N ASP A 85 17.55 -7.76 -5.17
CA ASP A 85 17.91 -8.25 -6.52
C ASP A 85 19.02 -9.34 -6.57
N ILE A 86 19.37 -10.00 -5.46
CA ILE A 86 20.43 -11.02 -5.43
C ILE A 86 19.95 -12.46 -5.22
N THR A 87 18.64 -12.74 -5.06
CA THR A 87 18.22 -14.15 -4.94
C THR A 87 16.78 -14.36 -5.40
N THR A 88 16.60 -14.79 -6.65
CA THR A 88 16.09 -16.14 -6.98
C THR A 88 15.92 -16.23 -8.50
N PRO A 89 16.51 -17.27 -9.15
CA PRO A 89 16.39 -17.47 -10.58
C PRO A 89 14.96 -17.90 -10.94
N ALA A 90 14.56 -17.56 -12.17
CA ALA A 90 13.38 -18.06 -12.82
C ALA A 90 13.20 -19.55 -12.52
N VAL A 91 12.09 -19.91 -11.87
CA VAL A 91 11.61 -21.29 -11.90
C VAL A 91 10.93 -21.46 -13.26
N PRO A 92 11.49 -22.27 -14.17
CA PRO A 92 10.84 -22.59 -15.43
C PRO A 92 9.71 -23.61 -15.18
N ASP A 93 8.62 -23.41 -15.92
CA ASP A 93 7.48 -24.30 -16.24
C ASP A 93 6.90 -25.21 -15.14
#